data_AF-A0A9Q1BXG5-F1
#
_entry.id   AF-A0A9Q1BXG5-F1
#
_cell.length_a   1.000
_cell.length_b   1.000
_cell.length_c   1.000
_cell.angle_alpha   90.00
_cell.angle_beta   90.00
_cell.angle_gamma   90.00
#
_symmetry.space_group_name_H-M   'P 1'
#
loop_
_entity.id
_entity.type
_entity.pdbx_description
1 polymer ?
#
loop_
_entity_poly.entity_id
_entity_poly.type
_entity_poly.pdbx_seq_one_letter_code
_entity_poly.pdbx_strand_id
1 'polypeptide(L)'
;MHSLFKDSPARSEDYISITGSSKFPSLFCKHRWLENVCVMQRALEVMPQLKKYIEATKQKKVTKPTSKTYDTVCEAVADPLFPTKGEFFISVAGDLEPFLAKYQTDAPMMAFLASDLYSVLKSLMQRFVKQTVLADVTTALRMSKISVEDKKNLKELSNVDVGFVAKNLFSVCKKLLEKSPIKYPIVRTSSWLNPECVASQQVNSKSTLTTCLQLLVDAGYVHARDCDRVLREFQALVDNSSREGSPTPFAAFSRETDRLDTFYYKLQGQTSYSRLWAVVKMMLSLSHGQADVERGFSVNKELTVENQKENSLNARRLISDHLKNVGGVCKVNISKELLSYARNARQRYRQHLEEEAAKKQETKRGEKRKELQREVEQYKKRKAQMESDIKELQREADEKAEAAEHTCDLTLVTKSNALRRHAKEKSEALMDIEKHIALKLKEMQQ
;
A
#
# COMPACT_ATOMS: atom_id res chain seq x y z
N MET A 1 9.22 -1.06 -28.89
CA MET A 1 10.26 -0.43 -29.73
C MET A 1 11.67 -0.73 -29.21
N HIS A 2 12.08 -0.28 -28.00
CA HIS A 2 13.44 -0.51 -27.46
C HIS A 2 13.92 -1.97 -27.53
N SER A 3 13.10 -2.92 -27.09
CA SER A 3 13.46 -4.35 -27.07
C SER A 3 13.76 -4.96 -28.45
N LEU A 4 13.43 -4.26 -29.55
CA LEU A 4 13.78 -4.72 -30.89
C LEU A 4 15.29 -4.63 -31.16
N PHE A 5 15.96 -3.64 -30.57
CA PHE A 5 17.39 -3.38 -30.77
C PHE A 5 18.23 -3.75 -29.55
N LYS A 6 17.58 -3.93 -28.40
CA LYS A 6 18.24 -4.37 -27.16
C LYS A 6 18.97 -5.71 -27.39
N ASP A 7 20.24 -5.75 -26.98
CA ASP A 7 21.09 -6.94 -27.02
C ASP A 7 21.20 -7.55 -28.43
N SER A 8 21.18 -6.71 -29.48
CA SER A 8 21.26 -7.17 -30.87
C SER A 8 22.07 -6.24 -31.76
N PRO A 9 23.41 -6.34 -31.71
CA PRO A 9 24.33 -5.50 -32.47
C PRO A 9 24.03 -5.50 -33.98
N ALA A 10 23.80 -6.67 -34.57
CA ALA A 10 23.49 -6.80 -36.00
C ALA A 10 22.24 -5.99 -36.41
N ARG A 11 21.17 -6.02 -35.61
CA ARG A 11 19.95 -5.24 -35.88
C ARG A 11 20.17 -3.74 -35.76
N SER A 12 21.01 -3.33 -34.81
CA SER A 12 21.37 -1.93 -34.61
C SER A 12 22.25 -1.41 -35.75
N GLU A 13 23.20 -2.23 -36.22
CA GLU A 13 24.05 -1.92 -37.37
C GLU A 13 23.22 -1.78 -38.66
N ASP A 14 22.33 -2.74 -38.93
CA ASP A 14 21.37 -2.68 -40.04
C ASP A 14 20.50 -1.42 -39.98
N TYR A 15 20.02 -1.06 -38.78
CA TYR A 15 19.22 0.15 -38.59
C TYR A 15 20.02 1.41 -38.93
N ILE A 16 21.26 1.52 -38.45
CA ILE A 16 22.13 2.67 -38.71
C ILE A 16 22.46 2.76 -40.20
N SER A 17 22.81 1.64 -40.85
CA SER A 17 23.19 1.61 -42.26
C SER A 17 22.03 2.00 -43.18
N ILE A 18 20.81 1.54 -42.90
CA ILE A 18 19.61 1.85 -43.70
C ILE A 18 19.12 3.29 -43.45
N THR A 19 19.10 3.72 -42.19
CA THR A 19 18.40 4.96 -41.81
C THR A 19 19.31 6.17 -41.71
N GLY A 20 20.62 5.95 -41.58
CA GLY A 20 21.62 6.99 -41.32
C GLY A 20 21.53 7.59 -39.92
N SER A 21 20.71 7.03 -39.02
CA SER A 21 20.48 7.56 -37.68
C SER A 21 21.05 6.64 -36.60
N SER A 22 21.76 7.24 -35.64
CA SER A 22 22.21 6.58 -34.40
C SER A 22 21.24 6.75 -33.23
N LYS A 23 20.05 7.32 -33.47
CA LYS A 23 19.03 7.50 -32.42
C LYS A 23 18.13 6.28 -32.33
N PHE A 24 18.07 5.69 -31.14
CA PHE A 24 17.26 4.51 -30.86
C PHE A 24 16.07 4.82 -29.94
N PRO A 25 15.01 4.00 -29.98
CA PRO A 25 13.89 4.09 -29.04
C PRO A 25 14.35 3.85 -27.59
N SER A 26 13.86 4.65 -26.66
CA SER A 26 14.17 4.51 -25.22
C SER A 26 13.34 3.43 -24.53
N LEU A 27 13.82 2.93 -23.39
CA LEU A 27 13.11 1.96 -22.57
C LEU A 27 11.88 2.59 -21.93
N PHE A 28 10.70 2.01 -22.16
CA PHE A 28 9.47 2.40 -21.48
C PHE A 28 9.36 1.70 -20.12
N CYS A 29 9.10 2.46 -19.06
CA CYS A 29 8.99 1.94 -17.70
C CYS A 29 7.54 1.98 -17.20
N LYS A 30 6.91 0.81 -17.00
CA LYS A 30 5.51 0.74 -16.56
C LYS A 30 5.22 1.40 -15.21
N HIS A 31 6.23 1.49 -14.34
CA HIS A 31 6.07 1.98 -12.96
C HIS A 31 6.63 3.39 -12.76
N ARG A 32 7.58 3.85 -13.60
CA ARG A 32 8.20 5.18 -13.49
C ARG A 32 7.62 6.13 -14.53
N TRP A 33 6.42 6.63 -14.25
CA TRP A 33 5.63 7.37 -15.24
C TRP A 33 6.26 8.70 -15.66
N LEU A 34 6.97 9.37 -14.75
CA LEU A 34 7.70 10.62 -15.06
C LEU A 34 8.71 10.43 -16.20
N GLU A 35 9.37 9.27 -16.28
CA GLU A 35 10.40 9.01 -17.28
C GLU A 35 9.80 8.73 -18.68
N ASN A 36 8.49 8.45 -18.77
CA ASN A 36 7.87 7.98 -20.01
C ASN A 36 7.53 9.08 -21.01
N VAL A 37 7.49 10.36 -20.59
CA VAL A 37 7.27 11.49 -21.51
C VAL A 37 8.39 11.56 -22.53
N CYS A 38 9.64 11.61 -22.05
CA CYS A 38 10.83 11.58 -22.89
C CYS A 38 10.91 10.32 -23.76
N VAL A 39 10.44 9.18 -23.25
CA VAL A 39 10.39 7.92 -24.01
C VAL A 39 9.41 8.01 -25.17
N MET A 40 8.22 8.58 -24.97
CA MET A 40 7.24 8.77 -26.04
C MET A 40 7.70 9.81 -27.06
N GLN A 41 8.27 10.93 -26.60
CA GLN A 41 8.88 11.92 -27.50
C GLN A 41 9.96 11.29 -28.38
N ARG A 42 10.86 10.48 -27.78
CA ARG A 42 11.86 9.71 -28.53
C ARG A 42 11.22 8.72 -29.50
N ALA A 43 10.13 8.06 -29.11
CA ALA A 43 9.42 7.12 -29.98
C ALA A 43 8.81 7.81 -31.22
N LEU A 44 8.28 9.04 -31.05
CA LEU A 44 7.78 9.86 -32.16
C LEU A 44 8.93 10.35 -33.05
N GLU A 45 10.04 10.78 -32.45
CA GLU A 45 11.24 11.24 -33.16
C GLU A 45 11.83 10.15 -34.07
N VAL A 46 11.96 8.91 -33.57
CA VAL A 46 12.56 7.78 -34.33
C VAL A 46 11.56 7.07 -35.26
N MET A 47 10.28 7.46 -35.22
CA MET A 47 9.22 6.82 -35.99
C MET A 47 9.52 6.79 -37.49
N PRO A 48 9.92 7.89 -38.16
CA PRO A 48 10.19 7.88 -39.59
C PRO A 48 11.33 6.92 -39.98
N GLN A 49 12.39 6.86 -39.18
CA GLN A 49 13.52 5.95 -39.39
C GLN A 49 13.08 4.50 -39.18
N LEU A 50 12.22 4.24 -38.20
CA LEU A 50 11.68 2.90 -37.96
C LEU A 50 10.80 2.43 -39.13
N LYS A 51 10.03 3.33 -39.77
CA LYS A 51 9.30 3.02 -41.01
C LYS A 51 10.26 2.62 -42.13
N LYS A 52 11.36 3.37 -42.32
CA LYS A 52 12.39 3.05 -43.34
C LYS A 52 13.03 1.68 -43.09
N TYR A 53 13.38 1.37 -41.84
CA TYR A 53 13.96 0.08 -41.46
C TYR A 53 12.99 -1.09 -41.74
N ILE A 54 11.72 -0.97 -41.33
CA ILE A 54 10.71 -1.99 -41.60
C ILE A 54 10.50 -2.17 -43.11
N GLU A 55 10.46 -1.09 -43.87
CA GLU A 55 10.32 -1.18 -45.31
C GLU A 55 11.52 -1.88 -45.97
N ALA A 56 12.74 -1.61 -45.52
CA ALA A 56 13.92 -2.33 -45.96
C ALA A 56 13.90 -3.83 -45.62
N THR A 57 13.36 -4.21 -44.44
CA THR A 57 13.17 -5.63 -44.09
C THR A 57 12.13 -6.32 -44.99
N LYS A 58 11.06 -5.62 -45.41
CA LYS A 58 10.06 -6.13 -46.35
C LYS A 58 10.63 -6.30 -47.76
N GLN A 59 11.49 -5.38 -48.18
CA GLN A 59 12.23 -5.41 -49.45
C GLN A 59 13.39 -6.42 -49.45
N LYS A 60 13.57 -7.20 -48.37
CA LYS A 60 14.68 -8.17 -48.19
C LYS A 60 16.08 -7.57 -48.30
N LYS A 61 16.23 -6.25 -48.06
CA LYS A 61 17.53 -5.57 -48.01
C LYS A 61 18.33 -5.93 -46.76
N VAL A 62 17.62 -6.28 -45.69
CA VAL A 62 18.18 -6.77 -44.42
C VAL A 62 17.35 -7.95 -43.90
N THR A 63 17.93 -8.73 -43.01
CA THR A 63 17.28 -9.93 -42.46
C THR A 63 16.05 -9.54 -41.65
N LYS A 64 14.88 -10.10 -42.02
CA LYS A 64 13.62 -9.87 -41.30
C LYS A 64 13.69 -10.52 -39.91
N PRO A 65 13.56 -9.76 -38.81
CA PRO A 65 13.48 -10.34 -37.48
C PRO A 65 12.21 -11.20 -37.31
N THR A 66 12.34 -12.37 -36.69
CA THR A 66 11.22 -13.30 -36.41
C THR A 66 10.61 -13.12 -35.01
N SER A 67 11.03 -12.10 -34.27
CA SER A 67 10.58 -11.86 -32.90
C SER A 67 9.18 -11.25 -32.83
N LYS A 68 8.36 -11.65 -31.85
CA LYS A 68 7.06 -11.01 -31.54
C LYS A 68 7.15 -9.49 -31.36
N THR A 69 8.28 -9.00 -30.83
CA THR A 69 8.55 -7.57 -30.67
C THR A 69 8.59 -6.84 -32.01
N TYR A 70 9.12 -7.46 -33.06
CA TYR A 70 9.14 -6.91 -34.41
C TYR A 70 7.73 -6.80 -34.98
N ASP A 71 6.89 -7.82 -34.79
CA ASP A 71 5.49 -7.78 -35.25
C ASP A 71 4.70 -6.64 -34.57
N THR A 72 4.86 -6.48 -33.25
CA THR A 72 4.25 -5.36 -32.51
C THR A 72 4.72 -3.99 -33.02
N VAL A 73 5.99 -3.88 -33.41
CA VAL A 73 6.54 -2.62 -33.95
C VAL A 73 6.01 -2.36 -35.36
N CYS A 74 5.83 -3.39 -36.19
CA CYS A 74 5.19 -3.29 -37.49
C CYS A 74 3.74 -2.79 -37.38
N GLU A 75 2.96 -3.35 -36.45
CA GLU A 75 1.59 -2.91 -36.18
C GLU A 75 1.54 -1.44 -35.75
N ALA A 76 2.42 -1.03 -34.83
CA ALA A 76 2.48 0.35 -34.36
C ALA A 76 2.88 1.36 -35.46
N VAL A 77 3.77 0.97 -36.36
CA VAL A 77 4.20 1.79 -37.51
C VAL A 77 3.10 1.89 -38.58
N ALA A 78 2.30 0.84 -38.73
CA ALA A 78 1.18 0.80 -39.65
C ALA A 78 -0.03 1.61 -39.17
N ASP A 79 -0.19 1.82 -37.85
CA ASP A 79 -1.26 2.62 -37.26
C ASP A 79 -1.13 4.11 -37.62
N PRO A 80 -2.03 4.69 -38.45
CA PRO A 80 -1.98 6.10 -38.82
C PRO A 80 -2.19 7.04 -37.63
N LEU A 81 -2.85 6.56 -36.57
CA LEU A 81 -3.19 7.35 -35.38
C LEU A 81 -2.11 7.27 -34.30
N PHE A 82 -1.05 6.47 -34.48
CA PHE A 82 0.00 6.34 -33.47
C PHE A 82 0.62 7.69 -33.09
N PRO A 83 0.98 8.59 -34.03
CA PRO A 83 1.53 9.90 -33.68
C PRO A 83 0.56 10.71 -32.83
N THR A 84 -0.72 10.76 -33.22
CA THR A 84 -1.78 11.47 -32.46
C THR A 84 -1.97 10.88 -31.07
N LYS A 85 -1.92 9.55 -30.91
CA LYS A 85 -1.98 8.88 -29.61
C LYS A 85 -0.77 9.22 -28.74
N GLY A 86 0.42 9.33 -29.35
CA GLY A 86 1.66 9.74 -28.68
C GLY A 86 1.61 11.18 -28.20
N GLU A 87 1.19 12.12 -29.05
CA GLU A 87 1.02 13.54 -28.69
C GLU A 87 -0.03 13.73 -27.61
N PHE A 88 -1.15 12.99 -27.68
CA PHE A 88 -2.13 12.97 -26.60
C PHE A 88 -1.53 12.47 -25.28
N PHE A 89 -0.76 11.38 -25.32
CA PHE A 89 -0.07 10.87 -24.13
C PHE A 89 0.88 11.92 -23.53
N ILE A 90 1.70 12.57 -24.37
CA ILE A 90 2.63 13.63 -23.94
C ILE A 90 1.87 14.79 -23.31
N SER A 91 0.75 15.20 -23.92
CA SER A 91 -0.06 16.30 -23.42
C SER A 91 -0.72 16.02 -22.06
N VAL A 92 -1.22 14.80 -21.83
CA VAL A 92 -1.80 14.41 -20.53
C VAL A 92 -0.72 14.19 -19.49
N ALA A 93 0.39 13.55 -19.89
CA ALA A 93 1.51 13.33 -18.99
C ALA A 93 2.16 14.64 -18.56
N GLY A 94 2.28 15.62 -19.46
CA GLY A 94 2.78 16.96 -19.15
C GLY A 94 1.92 17.73 -18.14
N ASP A 95 0.62 17.48 -18.07
CA ASP A 95 -0.24 18.05 -17.00
C ASP A 95 -0.01 17.37 -15.65
N LEU A 96 0.34 16.07 -15.65
CA LEU A 96 0.54 15.28 -14.43
C LEU A 96 1.97 15.36 -13.89
N GLU A 97 2.95 15.55 -14.78
CA GLU A 97 4.39 15.49 -14.47
C GLU A 97 4.82 16.51 -13.41
N PRO A 98 4.44 17.81 -13.49
CA PRO A 98 4.82 18.78 -12.46
C PRO A 98 4.29 18.41 -11.08
N PHE A 99 3.05 17.91 -11.01
CA PHE A 99 2.46 17.44 -9.76
C PHE A 99 3.22 16.23 -9.23
N LEU A 100 3.42 15.20 -10.06
CA LEU A 100 4.12 13.99 -9.64
C LEU A 100 5.56 14.28 -9.19
N ALA A 101 6.29 15.15 -9.89
CA ALA A 101 7.63 15.58 -9.51
C ALA A 101 7.64 16.35 -8.18
N LYS A 102 6.69 17.28 -7.99
CA LYS A 102 6.56 18.06 -6.74
C LYS A 102 6.36 17.18 -5.51
N TYR A 103 5.64 16.07 -5.66
CA TYR A 103 5.35 15.13 -4.56
C TYR A 103 6.39 14.01 -4.42
N GLN A 104 7.46 14.00 -5.21
CA GLN A 104 8.64 13.15 -5.01
C GLN A 104 9.60 13.76 -3.98
N THR A 105 9.09 14.04 -2.79
CA THR A 105 9.84 14.66 -1.69
C THR A 105 9.50 13.99 -0.35
N ASP A 106 10.45 14.05 0.58
CA ASP A 106 10.34 13.64 1.98
C ASP A 106 9.84 14.77 2.89
N ALA A 107 9.63 15.97 2.34
CA ALA A 107 8.95 17.04 3.05
C ALA A 107 7.46 16.69 3.23
N PRO A 108 6.82 17.06 4.36
CA PRO A 108 5.41 16.73 4.58
C PRO A 108 4.49 17.58 3.69
N MET A 109 4.02 16.99 2.58
CA MET A 109 3.22 17.71 1.56
C MET A 109 1.71 17.53 1.72
N MET A 110 1.27 16.80 2.74
CA MET A 110 -0.14 16.41 2.92
C MET A 110 -1.07 17.63 3.03
N ALA A 111 -0.61 18.74 3.60
CA ALA A 111 -1.35 20.00 3.71
C ALA A 111 -1.70 20.65 2.35
N PHE A 112 -0.92 20.37 1.30
CA PHE A 112 -1.08 20.95 -0.03
C PHE A 112 -1.77 19.98 -1.03
N LEU A 113 -1.92 18.71 -0.64
CA LEU A 113 -2.32 17.63 -1.54
C LEU A 113 -3.71 17.85 -2.16
N ALA A 114 -4.69 18.27 -1.36
CA ALA A 114 -6.05 18.47 -1.85
C ALA A 114 -6.16 19.65 -2.84
N SER A 115 -5.49 20.77 -2.57
CA SER A 115 -5.50 21.94 -3.45
C SER A 115 -4.73 21.69 -4.75
N ASP A 116 -3.59 21.02 -4.68
CA ASP A 116 -2.79 20.70 -5.85
C ASP A 116 -3.50 19.69 -6.75
N LEU A 117 -4.07 18.61 -6.17
CA LEU A 117 -4.86 17.64 -6.93
C LEU A 117 -6.11 18.27 -7.55
N TYR A 118 -6.77 19.21 -6.86
CA TYR A 118 -7.89 19.96 -7.42
C TYR A 118 -7.46 20.74 -8.67
N SER A 119 -6.32 21.43 -8.63
CA SER A 119 -5.78 22.18 -9.77
C SER A 119 -5.45 21.27 -10.96
N VAL A 120 -4.81 20.12 -10.71
CA VAL A 120 -4.50 19.12 -11.75
C VAL A 120 -5.78 18.58 -12.39
N LEU A 121 -6.77 18.18 -11.57
CA LEU A 121 -8.06 17.70 -12.07
C LEU A 121 -8.80 18.76 -12.86
N LYS A 122 -8.80 20.02 -12.38
CA LYS A 122 -9.41 21.14 -13.10
C LYS A 122 -8.74 21.35 -14.47
N SER A 123 -7.40 21.28 -14.54
CA SER A 123 -6.65 21.41 -15.79
C SER A 123 -6.95 20.30 -16.81
N LEU A 124 -7.13 19.07 -16.34
CA LEU A 124 -7.50 17.96 -17.22
C LEU A 124 -8.97 18.05 -17.65
N MET A 125 -9.86 18.39 -16.72
CA MET A 125 -11.30 18.42 -16.96
C MET A 125 -11.73 19.59 -17.83
N GLN A 126 -11.08 20.76 -17.74
CA GLN A 126 -11.39 21.92 -18.60
C GLN A 126 -11.20 21.64 -20.10
N ARG A 127 -10.47 20.59 -20.48
CA ARG A 127 -10.30 20.17 -21.88
C ARG A 127 -11.61 19.67 -22.49
N PHE A 128 -12.52 19.11 -21.69
CA PHE A 128 -13.75 18.46 -22.18
C PHE A 128 -15.03 18.77 -21.38
N VAL A 129 -14.95 19.33 -20.18
CA VAL A 129 -16.10 19.76 -19.36
C VAL A 129 -16.41 21.23 -19.64
N LYS A 130 -17.71 21.59 -19.69
CA LYS A 130 -18.16 22.96 -19.88
C LYS A 130 -17.61 23.88 -18.78
N GLN A 131 -17.22 25.10 -19.19
CA GLN A 131 -16.70 26.11 -18.26
C GLN A 131 -17.74 26.48 -17.18
N THR A 132 -19.02 26.49 -17.53
CA THR A 132 -20.12 26.78 -16.60
C THR A 132 -20.15 25.79 -15.43
N VAL A 133 -19.97 24.49 -15.72
CA VAL A 133 -19.95 23.43 -14.70
C VAL A 133 -18.71 23.54 -13.81
N LEU A 134 -17.55 23.86 -14.39
CA LEU A 134 -16.30 23.99 -13.64
C LEU A 134 -16.23 25.29 -12.81
N ALA A 135 -16.91 26.35 -13.23
CA ALA A 135 -17.01 27.60 -12.48
C ALA A 135 -17.75 27.39 -11.13
N ASP A 136 -18.78 26.55 -11.14
CA ASP A 136 -19.55 26.23 -9.94
C ASP A 136 -18.79 25.33 -8.96
N VAL A 137 -17.72 24.65 -9.40
CA VAL A 137 -16.95 23.73 -8.58
C VAL A 137 -15.80 24.46 -7.91
N THR A 138 -16.00 24.89 -6.67
CA THR A 138 -15.00 25.65 -5.90
C THR A 138 -14.18 24.80 -4.93
N THR A 139 -14.54 23.53 -4.71
CA THR A 139 -13.88 22.66 -3.72
C THR A 139 -13.47 21.31 -4.29
N ALA A 140 -12.41 20.73 -3.72
CA ALA A 140 -11.93 19.38 -4.07
C ALA A 140 -13.02 18.31 -3.92
N LEU A 141 -13.90 18.44 -2.92
CA LEU A 141 -15.04 17.54 -2.72
C LEU A 141 -16.04 17.63 -3.89
N ARG A 142 -16.44 18.83 -4.30
CA ARG A 142 -17.36 19.01 -5.44
C ARG A 142 -16.72 18.51 -6.73
N MET A 143 -15.42 18.74 -6.91
CA MET A 143 -14.65 18.22 -8.05
C MET A 143 -14.70 16.69 -8.10
N SER A 144 -14.56 16.02 -6.94
CA SER A 144 -14.63 14.56 -6.86
C SER A 144 -15.99 13.95 -7.20
N LYS A 145 -17.05 14.76 -7.21
CA LYS A 145 -18.43 14.33 -7.46
C LYS A 145 -18.94 14.64 -8.87
N ILE A 146 -18.13 15.31 -9.71
CA ILE A 146 -18.54 15.60 -11.08
C ILE A 146 -18.68 14.30 -11.85
N SER A 147 -19.86 14.07 -12.43
CA SER A 147 -20.03 13.00 -13.41
C SER A 147 -19.41 13.43 -14.74
N VAL A 148 -18.28 12.81 -15.07
CA VAL A 148 -17.57 13.00 -16.34
C VAL A 148 -18.22 12.26 -17.52
N GLU A 149 -19.27 11.46 -17.26
CA GLU A 149 -19.99 10.69 -18.28
C GLU A 149 -21.31 11.35 -18.71
N ASP A 150 -21.79 12.32 -17.93
CA ASP A 150 -23.02 13.04 -18.25
C ASP A 150 -22.79 14.03 -19.40
N LYS A 151 -23.41 13.74 -20.56
CA LYS A 151 -23.37 14.57 -21.77
C LYS A 151 -23.74 16.03 -21.51
N LYS A 152 -24.56 16.34 -20.50
CA LYS A 152 -24.94 17.71 -20.16
C LYS A 152 -23.75 18.55 -19.68
N ASN A 153 -22.77 17.91 -19.04
CA ASN A 153 -21.58 18.54 -18.48
C ASN A 153 -20.47 18.72 -19.53
N LEU A 154 -20.56 18.05 -20.68
CA LEU A 154 -19.51 18.00 -21.68
C LEU A 154 -19.59 19.15 -22.67
N LYS A 155 -18.43 19.64 -23.12
CA LYS A 155 -18.35 20.56 -24.26
C LYS A 155 -18.90 19.87 -25.51
N GLU A 156 -19.44 20.67 -26.42
CA GLU A 156 -19.79 20.19 -27.76
C GLU A 156 -18.54 19.68 -28.47
N LEU A 157 -18.68 18.68 -29.35
CA LEU A 157 -17.56 18.02 -30.06
C LEU A 157 -16.64 19.01 -30.78
N SER A 158 -17.17 20.13 -31.27
CA SER A 158 -16.43 21.23 -31.91
C SER A 158 -15.53 22.03 -30.95
N ASN A 159 -15.89 22.05 -29.66
CA ASN A 159 -15.25 22.86 -28.61
C ASN A 159 -14.42 22.01 -27.63
N VAL A 160 -14.38 20.69 -27.84
CA VAL A 160 -13.55 19.76 -27.08
C VAL A 160 -12.11 19.90 -27.56
N ASP A 161 -11.23 20.38 -26.68
CA ASP A 161 -9.79 20.48 -26.96
C ASP A 161 -9.15 19.10 -26.75
N VAL A 162 -9.45 18.20 -27.68
CA VAL A 162 -8.86 16.86 -27.71
C VAL A 162 -8.67 16.43 -29.15
N GLY A 163 -7.43 16.33 -29.62
CA GLY A 163 -7.16 15.56 -30.83
C GLY A 163 -7.62 14.11 -30.61
N PHE A 164 -8.55 13.60 -31.44
CA PHE A 164 -9.11 12.24 -31.64
C PHE A 164 -9.30 11.24 -30.44
N VAL A 165 -8.79 11.49 -29.24
CA VAL A 165 -8.59 10.52 -28.15
C VAL A 165 -9.35 10.92 -26.87
N ALA A 166 -10.46 11.67 -27.01
CA ALA A 166 -11.29 12.15 -25.90
C ALA A 166 -11.74 11.03 -24.95
N LYS A 167 -12.11 9.85 -25.48
CA LYS A 167 -12.52 8.67 -24.69
C LYS A 167 -11.47 8.23 -23.67
N ASN A 168 -10.17 8.34 -23.99
CA ASN A 168 -9.12 7.95 -23.05
C ASN A 168 -8.94 8.99 -21.95
N LEU A 169 -9.13 10.29 -22.25
CA LEU A 169 -9.07 11.35 -21.23
C LEU A 169 -10.17 11.19 -20.18
N PHE A 170 -11.39 10.83 -20.60
CA PHE A 170 -12.48 10.47 -19.68
C PHE A 170 -12.07 9.34 -18.73
N SER A 171 -11.49 8.27 -19.28
CA SER A 171 -11.02 7.12 -18.49
C SER A 171 -9.93 7.52 -17.50
N VAL A 172 -8.99 8.39 -17.90
CA VAL A 172 -7.94 8.92 -17.02
C VAL A 172 -8.57 9.74 -15.89
N CYS A 173 -9.42 10.72 -16.20
CA CYS A 173 -10.06 11.56 -15.18
C CYS A 173 -10.93 10.73 -14.23
N LYS A 174 -11.71 9.78 -14.76
CA LYS A 174 -12.50 8.86 -13.94
C LYS A 174 -11.62 8.06 -12.98
N LYS A 175 -10.54 7.44 -13.48
CA LYS A 175 -9.60 6.69 -12.63
C LYS A 175 -8.91 7.57 -11.60
N LEU A 176 -8.52 8.80 -11.98
CA LEU A 176 -7.94 9.77 -11.06
C LEU A 176 -8.94 10.13 -9.97
N LEU A 177 -10.19 10.48 -10.30
CA LEU A 177 -11.24 10.74 -9.33
C LEU A 177 -11.48 9.52 -8.43
N GLU A 178 -11.50 8.32 -9.00
CA GLU A 178 -11.74 7.08 -8.28
C GLU A 178 -10.65 6.70 -7.28
N LYS A 179 -9.38 6.91 -7.63
CA LYS A 179 -8.21 6.53 -6.84
C LYS A 179 -7.57 7.69 -6.09
N SER A 180 -8.06 8.92 -6.29
CA SER A 180 -7.48 10.12 -5.68
C SER A 180 -7.66 10.14 -4.16
N PRO A 181 -6.61 10.54 -3.43
CA PRO A 181 -6.69 10.81 -2.00
C PRO A 181 -7.74 11.87 -1.59
N ILE A 182 -8.21 12.72 -2.53
CA ILE A 182 -9.26 13.72 -2.28
C ILE A 182 -10.54 13.10 -1.71
N LYS A 183 -10.82 11.81 -1.99
CA LYS A 183 -11.98 11.12 -1.43
C LYS A 183 -11.96 11.07 0.10
N TYR A 184 -10.77 11.01 0.70
CA TYR A 184 -10.61 10.92 2.14
C TYR A 184 -10.83 12.29 2.79
N PRO A 185 -11.77 12.42 3.74
CA PRO A 185 -12.02 13.67 4.45
C PRO A 185 -10.79 14.28 5.11
N ILE A 186 -9.88 13.44 5.63
CA ILE A 186 -8.65 13.89 6.30
C ILE A 186 -7.72 14.67 5.36
N VAL A 187 -7.62 14.24 4.09
CA VAL A 187 -6.80 14.91 3.06
C VAL A 187 -7.43 16.25 2.67
N ARG A 188 -8.77 16.36 2.67
CA ARG A 188 -9.45 17.62 2.34
C ARG A 188 -9.40 18.63 3.47
N THR A 189 -9.29 18.16 4.70
CA THR A 189 -9.30 19.02 5.90
C THR A 189 -7.89 19.45 6.31
N SER A 190 -6.84 18.87 5.76
CA SER A 190 -5.44 19.18 6.10
C SER A 190 -4.95 20.58 5.75
N SER A 191 -5.72 21.34 4.97
CA SER A 191 -5.34 22.69 4.53
C SER A 191 -5.14 23.68 5.67
N TRP A 192 -5.65 23.40 6.89
CA TRP A 192 -5.36 24.22 8.07
C TRP A 192 -3.88 24.26 8.46
N LEU A 193 -3.09 23.28 7.98
CA LEU A 193 -1.63 23.25 8.12
C LEU A 193 -0.90 24.04 7.02
N ASN A 194 -1.58 24.54 5.99
CA ASN A 194 -0.94 25.33 4.96
C ASN A 194 -0.77 26.78 5.46
N PRO A 195 0.48 27.28 5.63
CA PRO A 195 0.72 28.64 6.11
C PRO A 195 0.07 29.72 5.26
N GLU A 196 0.01 29.54 3.93
CA GLU A 196 -0.64 30.47 3.01
C GLU A 196 -2.16 30.54 3.27
N CYS A 197 -2.81 29.41 3.56
CA CYS A 197 -4.23 29.37 3.92
C CYS A 197 -4.49 29.98 5.30
N VAL A 198 -3.57 29.80 6.24
CA VAL A 198 -3.66 30.41 7.58
C VAL A 198 -3.53 31.93 7.48
N ALA A 199 -2.59 32.43 6.68
CA ALA A 199 -2.38 33.86 6.48
C ALA A 199 -3.52 34.55 5.72
N SER A 200 -4.06 33.92 4.68
CA SER A 200 -5.10 34.52 3.82
C SER A 200 -6.54 34.28 4.30
N GLN A 201 -6.81 33.13 4.95
CA GLN A 201 -8.17 32.67 5.27
C GLN A 201 -8.24 32.00 6.65
N GLN A 202 -7.92 32.75 7.71
CA GLN A 202 -7.88 32.24 9.08
C GLN A 202 -9.19 31.57 9.53
N VAL A 203 -10.35 32.15 9.19
CA VAL A 203 -11.68 31.61 9.54
C VAL A 203 -11.90 30.23 8.91
N ASN A 204 -11.53 30.06 7.64
CA ASN A 204 -11.65 28.79 6.93
C ASN A 204 -10.69 27.75 7.51
N SER A 205 -9.45 28.14 7.82
CA SER A 205 -8.45 27.27 8.43
C SER A 205 -8.88 26.74 9.81
N LYS A 206 -9.58 27.57 10.60
CA LYS A 206 -10.15 27.14 11.87
C LYS A 206 -11.30 26.13 11.67
N SER A 207 -12.19 26.38 10.72
CA SER A 207 -13.29 25.47 10.39
C SER A 207 -12.80 24.10 9.88
N THR A 208 -11.77 24.11 9.02
CA THR A 208 -11.14 22.87 8.54
C THR A 208 -10.42 22.13 9.66
N LEU A 209 -9.75 22.83 10.58
CA LEU A 209 -9.20 22.22 11.80
C LEU A 209 -10.29 21.58 12.68
N THR A 210 -11.42 22.24 12.91
CA THR A 210 -12.54 21.65 13.67
C THR A 210 -13.01 20.34 13.04
N THR A 211 -13.18 20.33 11.71
CA THR A 211 -13.58 19.12 10.98
C THR A 211 -12.50 18.04 11.06
N CYS A 212 -11.22 18.41 10.95
CA CYS A 212 -10.09 17.50 11.10
C CYS A 212 -10.06 16.86 12.50
N LEU A 213 -10.30 17.64 13.55
CA LEU A 213 -10.34 17.15 14.93
C LEU A 213 -11.49 16.15 15.14
N GLN A 214 -12.67 16.42 14.59
CA GLN A 214 -13.79 15.46 14.66
C GLN A 214 -13.39 14.11 14.04
N LEU A 215 -12.76 14.12 12.86
CA LEU A 215 -12.28 12.89 12.21
C LEU A 215 -11.25 12.13 13.05
N LEU A 216 -10.37 12.85 13.76
CA LEU A 216 -9.37 12.26 14.65
C LEU A 216 -9.99 11.69 15.93
N VAL A 217 -11.07 12.31 16.43
CA VAL A 217 -11.85 11.81 17.57
C VAL A 217 -12.59 10.53 17.19
N ASP A 218 -13.27 10.52 16.04
CA ASP A 218 -14.00 9.35 15.54
C ASP A 218 -13.06 8.15 15.33
N ALA A 219 -11.81 8.41 14.93
CA ALA A 219 -10.77 7.41 14.77
C ALA A 219 -10.02 7.04 16.06
N GLY A 220 -10.33 7.69 17.20
CA GLY A 220 -9.74 7.39 18.51
C GLY A 220 -8.33 7.95 18.75
N TYR A 221 -7.82 8.84 17.89
CA TYR A 221 -6.49 9.43 18.04
C TYR A 221 -6.45 10.66 18.95
N VAL A 222 -7.56 11.38 19.08
CA VAL A 222 -7.70 12.57 19.93
C VAL A 222 -8.94 12.41 20.81
N HIS A 223 -8.88 12.84 22.07
CA HIS A 223 -10.06 12.86 22.93
C HIS A 223 -10.89 14.12 22.70
N ALA A 224 -12.22 13.99 22.65
CA ALA A 224 -13.15 15.10 22.46
C ALA A 224 -12.93 16.27 23.45
N ARG A 225 -12.57 15.95 24.70
CA ARG A 225 -12.25 16.95 25.75
C ARG A 225 -11.07 17.87 25.41
N ASP A 226 -10.17 17.43 24.53
CA ASP A 226 -8.96 18.16 24.17
C ASP A 226 -9.17 19.05 22.93
N CYS A 227 -10.26 18.86 22.18
CA CYS A 227 -10.53 19.58 20.93
C CYS A 227 -10.65 21.10 21.12
N ASP A 228 -11.44 21.55 22.10
CA ASP A 228 -11.60 22.99 22.39
C ASP A 228 -10.28 23.64 22.79
N ARG A 229 -9.43 22.90 23.51
CA ARG A 229 -8.10 23.37 23.90
C ARG A 229 -7.19 23.52 22.68
N VAL A 230 -7.19 22.55 21.77
CA VAL A 230 -6.43 22.64 20.51
C VAL A 230 -6.88 23.84 19.68
N LEU A 231 -8.19 24.07 19.55
CA LEU A 231 -8.72 25.22 18.80
C LEU A 231 -8.33 26.57 19.42
N ARG A 232 -8.32 26.68 20.75
CA ARG A 232 -7.85 27.88 21.45
C ARG A 232 -6.35 28.10 21.27
N GLU A 233 -5.55 27.04 21.41
CA GLU A 233 -4.10 27.09 21.20
C GLU A 233 -3.74 27.47 19.75
N PHE A 234 -4.48 26.96 18.77
CA PHE A 234 -4.32 27.35 17.36
C PHE A 234 -4.64 28.83 17.12
N GLN A 235 -5.75 29.32 17.66
CA GLN A 235 -6.11 30.73 17.56
C GLN A 235 -5.02 31.63 18.16
N ALA A 236 -4.54 31.30 19.36
CA ALA A 236 -3.48 32.04 20.03
C ALA A 236 -2.15 32.02 19.25
N LEU A 237 -1.82 30.90 18.59
CA LEU A 237 -0.65 30.82 17.71
C LEU A 237 -0.75 31.83 16.57
N VAL A 238 -1.87 31.85 15.85
CA VAL A 238 -2.07 32.76 14.70
C VAL A 238 -2.09 34.22 15.15
N ASP A 239 -2.75 34.52 16.27
CA ASP A 239 -2.84 35.88 16.81
C ASP A 239 -1.46 36.39 17.26
N ASN A 240 -0.63 35.54 17.87
CA ASN A 240 0.73 35.90 18.27
C ASN A 240 1.65 36.13 17.08
N SER A 241 1.60 35.25 16.08
CA SER A 241 2.39 35.42 14.85
C SER A 241 1.98 36.64 14.02
N SER A 242 0.76 37.17 14.24
CA SER A 242 0.31 38.41 13.59
C SER A 242 0.83 39.68 14.26
N ARG A 243 1.36 39.58 15.49
CA ARG A 243 1.92 40.72 16.25
C ARG A 243 3.42 40.92 16.01
N GLU A 244 4.12 39.89 15.53
CA GLU A 244 5.56 39.92 15.25
C GLU A 244 5.87 40.44 13.83
N GLY A 245 5.65 41.74 13.61
CA GLY A 245 6.15 42.46 12.42
C GLY A 245 5.54 42.04 11.06
N SER A 246 5.80 42.86 10.04
CA SER A 246 5.42 42.61 8.64
C SER A 246 6.65 42.17 7.84
N PRO A 247 6.59 41.06 7.07
CA PRO A 247 5.48 40.13 6.89
C PRO A 247 5.37 39.11 8.04
N THR A 248 4.15 38.64 8.33
CA THR A 248 3.92 37.62 9.36
C THR A 248 4.65 36.31 9.00
N PRO A 249 5.09 35.51 9.97
CA PRO A 249 5.79 34.24 9.71
C PRO A 249 5.02 33.30 8.77
N PHE A 250 3.68 33.30 8.85
CA PHE A 250 2.82 32.52 7.96
C PHE A 250 2.77 33.06 6.52
N ALA A 251 2.83 34.38 6.32
CA ALA A 251 2.85 35.00 5.00
C ALA A 251 4.23 34.95 4.32
N ALA A 252 5.31 34.86 5.11
CA ALA A 252 6.67 34.76 4.62
C ALA A 252 7.07 33.34 4.15
N PHE A 253 6.26 32.32 4.48
CA PHE A 253 6.53 30.94 4.10
C PHE A 253 6.44 30.75 2.57
N SER A 254 7.49 30.19 1.97
CA SER A 254 7.46 29.74 0.57
C SER A 254 7.61 28.22 0.50
N ARG A 255 6.69 27.58 -0.22
CA ARG A 255 6.70 26.13 -0.45
C ARG A 255 7.90 25.64 -1.28
N GLU A 256 8.55 26.53 -2.03
CA GLU A 256 9.71 26.21 -2.86
C GLU A 256 11.00 26.13 -2.04
N THR A 257 11.14 26.99 -1.03
CA THR A 257 12.36 27.13 -0.24
C THR A 257 12.27 26.49 1.14
N ASP A 258 11.09 26.52 1.76
CA ASP A 258 10.89 26.10 3.14
C ASP A 258 10.21 24.74 3.24
N ARG A 259 10.66 23.94 4.22
CA ARG A 259 9.95 22.73 4.62
C ARG A 259 8.94 23.02 5.72
N LEU A 260 7.75 22.42 5.60
CA LEU A 260 6.63 22.66 6.51
C LEU A 260 6.88 22.14 7.94
N ASP A 261 7.57 21.00 8.08
CA ASP A 261 8.00 20.48 9.39
C ASP A 261 9.00 21.42 10.09
N THR A 262 10.02 21.89 9.37
CA THR A 262 11.00 22.84 9.88
C THR A 262 10.33 24.15 10.31
N PHE A 263 9.36 24.63 9.53
CA PHE A 263 8.57 25.82 9.85
C PHE A 263 7.83 25.65 11.18
N TYR A 264 7.05 24.58 11.33
CA TYR A 264 6.31 24.33 12.58
C TYR A 264 7.21 23.99 13.76
N TYR A 265 8.37 23.38 13.54
CA TYR A 265 9.35 23.12 14.60
C TYR A 265 9.90 24.42 15.20
N LYS A 266 10.20 25.43 14.36
CA LYS A 266 10.65 26.76 14.82
C LYS A 266 9.58 27.43 15.69
N LEU A 267 8.32 27.40 15.26
CA LEU A 267 7.18 27.95 16.01
C LEU A 267 6.92 27.19 17.32
N GLN A 268 7.13 25.86 17.32
CA GLN A 268 7.03 25.04 18.53
C GLN A 268 8.09 25.44 19.57
N GLY A 269 9.31 25.77 19.15
CA GLY A 269 10.36 26.24 20.06
C GLY A 269 10.03 27.57 20.75
N GLN A 270 9.16 28.39 20.14
CA GLN A 270 8.79 29.71 20.64
C GLN A 270 7.50 29.70 21.49
N THR A 271 6.74 28.60 21.49
CA THR A 271 5.39 28.58 22.08
C THR A 271 5.09 27.29 22.86
N SER A 272 4.34 27.42 23.96
CA SER A 272 4.03 26.30 24.86
C SER A 272 2.66 25.66 24.60
N TYR A 273 2.35 25.31 23.34
CA TYR A 273 1.05 24.74 22.92
C TYR A 273 1.06 23.20 22.81
N SER A 274 1.19 22.52 23.94
CA SER A 274 1.42 21.06 23.98
C SER A 274 0.40 20.21 23.20
N ARG A 275 -0.89 20.58 23.21
CA ARG A 275 -1.96 19.77 22.60
C ARG A 275 -2.04 20.03 21.10
N LEU A 276 -1.94 21.29 20.68
CA LEU A 276 -1.81 21.64 19.27
C LEU A 276 -0.62 20.93 18.62
N TRP A 277 0.55 20.97 19.26
CA TRP A 277 1.77 20.37 18.71
C TRP A 277 1.68 18.85 18.58
N ALA A 278 0.94 18.16 19.46
CA ALA A 278 0.67 16.74 19.31
C ALA A 278 -0.12 16.43 18.03
N VAL A 279 -1.15 17.22 17.74
CA VAL A 279 -1.96 17.08 16.51
C VAL A 279 -1.14 17.43 15.27
N VAL A 280 -0.37 18.52 15.30
CA VAL A 280 0.50 18.91 14.18
C VAL A 280 1.50 17.79 13.85
N LYS A 281 2.20 17.24 14.87
CA LYS A 281 3.15 16.12 14.66
C LYS A 281 2.47 14.90 14.05
N MET A 282 1.27 14.56 14.52
CA MET A 282 0.49 13.44 13.98
C MET A 282 0.16 13.65 12.51
N MET A 283 -0.32 14.84 12.14
CA MET A 283 -0.68 15.15 10.76
C MET A 283 0.52 15.24 9.82
N LEU A 284 1.65 15.78 10.28
CA LEU A 284 2.91 15.82 9.51
C LEU A 284 3.54 14.44 9.34
N SER A 285 3.17 13.46 10.17
CA SER A 285 3.63 12.08 10.04
C SER A 285 2.81 11.26 9.03
N LEU A 286 1.72 11.81 8.49
CA LEU A 286 0.91 11.12 7.47
C LEU A 286 1.64 11.12 6.14
N SER A 287 1.75 9.93 5.53
CA SER A 287 2.35 9.78 4.19
C SER A 287 1.51 10.48 3.12
N HIS A 288 2.15 11.31 2.30
CA HIS A 288 1.55 12.05 1.18
C HIS A 288 1.86 11.46 -0.20
N GLY A 289 2.67 10.40 -0.28
CA GLY A 289 3.09 9.83 -1.56
C GLY A 289 3.86 8.53 -1.44
N GLN A 290 4.04 7.86 -2.58
CA GLN A 290 4.82 6.62 -2.67
C GLN A 290 6.34 6.88 -2.66
N ALA A 291 6.79 8.12 -2.84
CA ALA A 291 8.22 8.43 -2.95
C ALA A 291 9.02 8.02 -1.70
N ASP A 292 8.51 8.27 -0.50
CA ASP A 292 9.19 7.85 0.73
C ASP A 292 9.21 6.33 0.91
N VAL A 293 8.12 5.67 0.51
CA VAL A 293 8.01 4.21 0.53
C VAL A 293 8.98 3.59 -0.48
N GLU A 294 9.05 4.11 -1.70
CA GLU A 294 9.95 3.65 -2.76
C GLU A 294 11.43 3.96 -2.47
N ARG A 295 11.73 5.15 -1.91
CA ARG A 295 13.06 5.47 -1.38
C ARG A 295 13.43 4.48 -0.28
N GLY A 296 12.51 4.21 0.64
CA GLY A 296 12.65 3.19 1.68
C GLY A 296 12.94 1.81 1.09
N PHE A 297 12.25 1.41 0.02
CA PHE A 297 12.50 0.15 -0.68
C PHE A 297 13.84 0.15 -1.42
N SER A 298 14.26 1.24 -2.04
CA SER A 298 15.56 1.33 -2.72
C SER A 298 16.71 1.23 -1.73
N VAL A 299 16.64 1.98 -0.63
CA VAL A 299 17.61 1.90 0.47
C VAL A 299 17.63 0.49 1.07
N ASN A 300 16.44 -0.10 1.30
CA ASN A 300 16.38 -1.49 1.77
C ASN A 300 16.99 -2.46 0.76
N LYS A 301 16.73 -2.30 -0.54
CA LYS A 301 17.28 -3.15 -1.59
C LYS A 301 18.81 -3.12 -1.60
N GLU A 302 19.42 -1.95 -1.43
CA GLU A 302 20.87 -1.80 -1.31
C GLU A 302 21.43 -2.44 -0.03
N LEU A 303 20.67 -2.42 1.06
CA LEU A 303 21.06 -2.99 2.36
C LEU A 303 20.72 -4.48 2.51
N THR A 304 19.90 -5.05 1.62
CA THR A 304 19.43 -6.43 1.72
C THR A 304 20.52 -7.39 1.28
N VAL A 305 20.76 -8.43 2.08
CA VAL A 305 21.59 -9.58 1.72
C VAL A 305 20.74 -10.85 1.79
N GLU A 306 21.10 -11.87 1.01
CA GLU A 306 20.41 -13.15 1.00
C GLU A 306 20.32 -13.76 2.41
N ASN A 307 19.19 -14.41 2.71
CA ASN A 307 18.93 -15.09 3.99
C ASN A 307 18.98 -14.20 5.24
N GLN A 308 18.70 -12.90 5.10
CA GLN A 308 18.68 -11.95 6.21
C GLN A 308 17.32 -11.95 6.97
N LYS A 309 17.37 -11.92 8.30
CA LYS A 309 16.19 -11.73 9.16
C LYS A 309 15.84 -10.24 9.32
N GLU A 310 14.59 -9.94 9.66
CA GLU A 310 14.07 -8.57 9.86
C GLU A 310 14.94 -7.73 10.82
N ASN A 311 15.30 -8.29 11.98
CA ASN A 311 16.13 -7.57 12.97
C ASN A 311 17.49 -7.14 12.41
N SER A 312 18.10 -7.96 11.57
CA SER A 312 19.37 -7.62 10.91
C SER A 312 19.18 -6.51 9.90
N LEU A 313 18.04 -6.48 9.18
CA LEU A 313 17.72 -5.40 8.23
C LEU A 313 17.52 -4.08 8.97
N ASN A 314 16.74 -4.09 10.05
CA ASN A 314 16.51 -2.93 10.90
C ASN A 314 17.83 -2.38 11.47
N ALA A 315 18.72 -3.25 11.94
CA ALA A 315 20.04 -2.86 12.44
C ALA A 315 20.91 -2.19 11.36
N ARG A 316 20.97 -2.77 10.14
CA ARG A 316 21.73 -2.16 9.03
C ARG A 316 21.15 -0.82 8.59
N ARG A 317 19.83 -0.69 8.62
CA ARG A 317 19.16 0.57 8.31
C ARG A 317 19.49 1.67 9.32
N LEU A 318 19.43 1.36 10.61
CA LEU A 318 19.85 2.27 11.68
C LEU A 318 21.30 2.73 11.51
N ILE A 319 22.21 1.83 11.16
CA ILE A 319 23.62 2.17 10.90
C ILE A 319 23.73 3.10 9.68
N SER A 320 23.09 2.75 8.57
CA SER A 320 23.08 3.57 7.36
C SER A 320 22.55 4.99 7.62
N ASP A 321 21.45 5.11 8.35
CA ASP A 321 20.84 6.41 8.67
C ASP A 321 21.74 7.25 9.58
N HIS A 322 22.38 6.62 10.56
CA HIS A 322 23.37 7.29 11.40
C HIS A 322 24.59 7.78 10.58
N LEU A 323 25.11 6.95 9.67
CA LEU A 323 26.23 7.31 8.80
C LEU A 323 25.90 8.48 7.87
N LYS A 324 24.68 8.53 7.34
CA LYS A 324 24.18 9.66 6.55
C LYS A 324 24.11 10.94 7.37
N ASN A 325 23.57 10.86 8.59
CA ASN A 325 23.47 12.01 9.48
C ASN A 325 24.85 12.59 9.86
N VAL A 326 25.82 11.72 10.10
CA VAL A 326 27.20 12.12 10.47
C VAL A 326 28.01 12.58 9.24
N GLY A 327 27.51 12.36 8.02
CA GLY A 327 28.15 12.80 6.78
C GLY A 327 29.32 11.93 6.36
N GLY A 328 29.27 10.63 6.67
CA GLY A 328 30.23 9.61 6.23
C GLY A 328 30.91 8.84 7.37
N VAL A 329 31.53 7.71 7.00
CA VAL A 329 32.14 6.76 7.94
C VAL A 329 33.29 7.40 8.74
N CYS A 330 34.07 8.29 8.11
CA CYS A 330 35.24 8.90 8.73
C CYS A 330 34.89 9.94 9.82
N LYS A 331 33.65 10.40 9.88
CA LYS A 331 33.19 11.42 10.84
C LYS A 331 32.50 10.80 12.07
N VAL A 332 32.37 9.47 12.11
CA VAL A 332 31.75 8.77 13.25
C VAL A 332 32.68 8.79 14.45
N ASN A 333 32.23 9.43 15.52
CA ASN A 333 32.96 9.46 16.78
C ASN A 333 32.95 8.07 17.42
N ILE A 334 34.13 7.46 17.55
CA ILE A 334 34.30 6.16 18.20
C ILE A 334 34.26 6.36 19.72
N SER A 335 33.08 6.19 20.31
CA SER A 335 32.89 6.30 21.76
C SER A 335 33.43 5.06 22.50
N LYS A 336 33.78 5.24 23.78
CA LYS A 336 34.16 4.11 24.67
C LYS A 336 33.05 3.07 24.79
N GLU A 337 31.79 3.50 24.73
CA GLU A 337 30.62 2.62 24.74
C GLU A 337 30.58 1.77 23.47
N LEU A 338 30.78 2.35 22.29
CA LEU A 338 30.81 1.62 21.02
C LEU A 338 31.90 0.54 21.01
N LEU A 339 33.08 0.86 21.55
CA LEU A 339 34.18 -0.10 21.71
C LEU A 339 33.82 -1.23 22.68
N SER A 340 33.15 -0.93 23.79
CA SER A 340 32.66 -1.94 24.74
C SER A 340 31.60 -2.85 24.11
N TYR A 341 30.66 -2.27 23.35
CA TYR A 341 29.65 -3.02 22.60
C TYR A 341 30.28 -3.94 21.56
N ALA A 342 31.28 -3.47 20.81
CA ALA A 342 32.00 -4.27 19.83
C ALA A 342 32.76 -5.44 20.49
N ARG A 343 33.46 -5.20 21.62
CA ARG A 343 34.17 -6.25 22.37
C ARG A 343 33.23 -7.35 22.85
N ASN A 344 32.02 -6.98 23.29
CA ASN A 344 31.04 -7.92 23.82
C ASN A 344 30.10 -8.52 22.76
N ALA A 345 30.24 -8.14 21.49
CA ALA A 345 29.32 -8.54 20.42
C ALA A 345 29.22 -10.07 20.28
N ARG A 346 30.35 -10.78 20.38
CA ARG A 346 30.38 -12.24 20.28
C ARG A 346 29.67 -12.94 21.45
N GLN A 347 29.77 -12.38 22.66
CA GLN A 347 29.05 -12.91 23.82
C GLN A 347 27.53 -12.72 23.65
N ARG A 348 27.10 -11.52 23.27
CA ARG A 348 25.69 -11.21 23.02
C ARG A 348 25.10 -12.06 21.90
N TYR A 349 25.89 -12.31 20.84
CA TYR A 349 25.48 -13.21 19.76
C TYR A 349 25.25 -14.65 20.25
N ARG A 350 26.14 -15.17 21.09
CA ARG A 350 25.96 -16.50 21.70
C ARG A 350 24.71 -16.57 22.58
N GLN A 351 24.49 -15.57 23.43
CA GLN A 351 23.27 -15.48 24.23
C GLN A 351 22.01 -15.46 23.37
N HIS A 352 22.00 -14.68 22.29
CA HIS A 352 20.88 -14.66 21.34
C HIS A 352 20.64 -16.01 20.66
N LEU A 353 21.70 -16.76 20.31
CA LEU A 353 21.57 -18.11 19.75
C LEU A 353 20.99 -19.11 20.76
N GLU A 354 21.42 -19.03 22.02
CA GLU A 354 20.90 -19.85 23.12
C GLU A 354 19.41 -19.55 23.36
N GLU A 355 19.03 -18.26 23.39
CA GLU A 355 17.64 -17.83 23.50
C GLU A 355 16.78 -18.29 22.31
N GLU A 356 17.28 -18.21 21.08
CA GLU A 356 16.54 -18.74 19.92
C GLU A 356 16.40 -20.25 19.96
N ALA A 357 17.42 -20.98 20.43
CA ALA A 357 17.35 -22.42 20.60
C ALA A 357 16.33 -22.81 21.67
N ALA A 358 16.32 -22.10 22.81
CA ALA A 358 15.35 -22.29 23.88
C ALA A 358 13.92 -22.01 23.40
N LYS A 359 13.69 -20.88 22.71
CA LYS A 359 12.38 -20.55 22.12
C LYS A 359 11.90 -21.62 21.15
N LYS A 360 12.78 -22.14 20.28
CA LYS A 360 12.42 -23.23 19.33
C LYS A 360 12.09 -24.54 20.05
N GLN A 361 12.76 -24.85 21.16
CA GLN A 361 12.42 -26.02 21.97
C GLN A 361 11.08 -25.84 22.67
N GLU A 362 10.81 -24.65 23.20
CA GLU A 362 9.56 -24.30 23.86
C GLU A 362 8.38 -24.34 22.89
N THR A 363 8.51 -23.80 21.67
CA THR A 363 7.46 -23.87 20.65
C THR A 363 7.17 -25.31 20.25
N LYS A 364 8.21 -26.13 20.01
CA LYS A 364 8.04 -27.57 19.71
C LYS A 364 7.36 -28.32 20.84
N ARG A 365 7.71 -28.02 22.11
CA ARG A 365 7.03 -28.60 23.28
C ARG A 365 5.57 -28.16 23.36
N GLY A 366 5.29 -26.88 23.10
CA GLY A 366 3.93 -26.34 23.05
C GLY A 366 3.08 -26.95 21.93
N GLU A 367 3.65 -27.15 20.74
CA GLU A 367 2.99 -27.81 19.60
C GLU A 367 2.64 -29.27 19.91
N LYS A 368 3.60 -30.04 20.44
CA LYS A 368 3.37 -31.42 20.90
C LYS A 368 2.28 -31.50 21.97
N ARG A 369 2.29 -30.57 22.93
CA ARG A 369 1.25 -30.50 23.97
C ARG A 369 -0.13 -30.19 23.38
N LYS A 370 -0.24 -29.28 22.41
CA LYS A 370 -1.49 -28.96 21.70
C LYS A 370 -1.98 -30.12 20.84
N GLU A 371 -1.07 -30.92 20.28
CA GLU A 371 -1.41 -32.13 19.53
C GLU A 371 -1.95 -33.22 20.47
N LEU A 372 -1.25 -33.52 21.56
CA LEU A 372 -1.71 -34.43 22.62
C LEU A 372 -3.08 -34.01 23.18
N GLN A 373 -3.31 -32.72 23.40
CA GLN A 373 -4.61 -32.21 23.83
C GLN A 373 -5.73 -32.49 22.81
N ARG A 374 -5.45 -32.31 21.51
CA ARG A 374 -6.40 -32.62 20.44
C ARG A 374 -6.71 -34.12 20.36
N GLU A 375 -5.70 -34.97 20.50
CA GLU A 375 -5.87 -36.43 20.56
C GLU A 375 -6.74 -36.83 21.75
N VAL A 376 -6.45 -36.32 22.95
CA VAL A 376 -7.23 -36.59 24.16
C VAL A 376 -8.68 -36.16 23.99
N GLU A 377 -8.94 -35.00 23.41
CA GLU A 377 -10.31 -34.53 23.15
C GLU A 377 -11.05 -35.43 22.14
N GLN A 378 -10.36 -35.90 21.10
CA GLN A 378 -10.92 -36.84 20.13
C GLN A 378 -11.29 -38.17 20.80
N TYR A 379 -10.43 -38.71 21.66
CA TYR A 379 -10.71 -39.93 22.40
C TYR A 379 -11.86 -39.73 23.41
N LYS A 380 -11.94 -38.58 24.09
CA LYS A 380 -13.08 -38.25 24.97
C LYS A 380 -14.41 -38.18 24.21
N LYS A 381 -14.41 -37.60 23.01
CA LYS A 381 -15.62 -37.57 22.17
C LYS A 381 -16.04 -38.97 21.72
N ARG A 382 -15.08 -39.82 21.32
CA ARG A 382 -15.34 -41.24 20.98
C ARG A 382 -15.87 -42.02 22.18
N LYS A 383 -15.30 -41.79 23.37
CA LYS A 383 -15.78 -42.36 24.63
C LYS A 383 -17.25 -42.02 24.88
N ALA A 384 -17.60 -40.73 24.82
CA ALA A 384 -18.97 -40.27 25.05
C ALA A 384 -19.98 -40.86 24.04
N GLN A 385 -19.59 -40.97 22.76
CA GLN A 385 -20.44 -41.60 21.75
C GLN A 385 -20.65 -43.09 22.06
N MET A 386 -19.59 -43.81 22.38
CA MET A 386 -19.66 -45.24 22.68
C MET A 386 -20.46 -45.53 23.96
N GLU A 387 -20.37 -44.68 24.97
CA GLU A 387 -21.23 -44.73 26.16
C GLU A 387 -22.72 -44.52 25.83
N SER A 388 -23.02 -43.58 24.92
CA SER A 388 -24.40 -43.35 24.44
C SER A 388 -24.93 -44.58 23.70
N ASP A 389 -24.14 -45.12 22.78
CA ASP A 389 -24.50 -46.31 22.00
C ASP A 389 -24.75 -47.53 22.91
N ILE A 390 -23.93 -47.74 23.95
CA ILE A 390 -24.11 -48.84 24.91
C ILE A 390 -25.44 -48.70 25.64
N LYS A 391 -25.77 -47.49 26.11
CA LYS A 391 -27.05 -47.21 26.79
C LYS A 391 -28.24 -47.45 25.88
N GLU A 392 -28.16 -47.04 24.61
CA GLU A 392 -29.22 -47.24 23.64
C GLU A 392 -29.42 -48.72 23.30
N LEU A 393 -28.33 -49.47 23.06
CA LEU A 393 -28.37 -50.91 22.82
C LEU A 393 -28.95 -51.69 24.01
N GLN A 394 -28.65 -51.26 25.24
CA GLN A 394 -29.23 -51.84 26.45
C GLN A 394 -30.73 -51.56 26.53
N ARG A 395 -31.14 -50.30 26.33
CA ARG A 395 -32.57 -49.92 26.31
C ARG A 395 -33.35 -50.70 25.25
N GLU A 396 -32.85 -50.77 24.02
CA GLU A 396 -33.50 -51.54 22.95
C GLU A 396 -33.56 -53.05 23.26
N ALA A 397 -32.56 -53.58 23.97
CA ALA A 397 -32.56 -54.97 24.39
C ALA A 397 -33.63 -55.21 25.46
N ASP A 398 -33.81 -54.28 26.40
CA ASP A 398 -34.81 -54.34 27.46
C ASP A 398 -36.23 -54.20 26.88
N GLU A 399 -36.47 -53.24 26.00
CA GLU A 399 -37.75 -53.07 25.27
C GLU A 399 -38.13 -54.34 24.49
N LYS A 400 -37.17 -54.99 23.83
CA LYS A 400 -37.40 -56.24 23.10
C LYS A 400 -37.61 -57.44 24.03
N ALA A 401 -37.04 -57.42 25.23
CA ALA A 401 -37.29 -58.45 26.24
C ALA A 401 -38.71 -58.31 26.81
N GLU A 402 -39.11 -57.10 27.21
CA GLU A 402 -40.47 -56.80 27.68
C GLU A 402 -41.53 -57.12 26.62
N ALA A 403 -41.28 -56.75 25.35
CA ALA A 403 -42.18 -57.10 24.24
C ALA A 403 -42.29 -58.62 24.03
N ALA A 404 -41.21 -59.37 24.24
CA ALA A 404 -41.22 -60.83 24.15
C ALA A 404 -42.06 -61.47 25.27
N GLU A 405 -42.04 -60.91 26.49
CA GLU A 405 -42.87 -61.37 27.61
C GLU A 405 -44.37 -61.19 27.33
N HIS A 406 -44.76 -60.09 26.68
CA HIS A 406 -46.15 -59.81 26.34
C HIS A 406 -46.67 -60.62 25.13
N THR A 407 -45.81 -60.97 24.18
CA THR A 407 -46.19 -61.61 22.90
C THR A 407 -45.85 -63.10 22.82
N CYS A 408 -45.06 -63.63 23.77
CA CYS A 408 -44.52 -65.00 23.77
C CYS A 408 -43.71 -65.36 22.50
N ASP A 409 -43.12 -64.38 21.81
CA ASP A 409 -42.31 -64.59 20.61
C ASP A 409 -40.81 -64.78 20.94
N LEU A 410 -40.34 -66.01 20.77
CA LEU A 410 -38.94 -66.40 21.02
C LEU A 410 -37.92 -65.71 20.10
N THR A 411 -38.36 -65.20 18.94
CA THR A 411 -37.46 -64.49 18.02
C THR A 411 -37.02 -63.12 18.58
N LEU A 412 -37.87 -62.49 19.41
CA LEU A 412 -37.55 -61.23 20.08
C LEU A 412 -36.50 -61.43 21.18
N VAL A 413 -36.55 -62.57 21.89
CA VAL A 413 -35.52 -62.95 22.88
C VAL A 413 -34.15 -63.13 22.22
N THR A 414 -34.11 -63.76 21.05
CA THR A 414 -32.86 -63.94 20.29
C THR A 414 -32.27 -62.59 19.88
N LYS A 415 -33.12 -61.65 19.44
CA LYS A 415 -32.71 -60.28 19.08
C LYS A 415 -32.24 -59.48 20.30
N SER A 416 -32.91 -59.59 21.45
CA SER A 416 -32.49 -58.96 22.71
C SER A 416 -31.10 -59.47 23.15
N ASN A 417 -30.88 -60.78 23.12
CA ASN A 417 -29.59 -61.38 23.47
C ASN A 417 -28.46 -60.95 22.52
N ALA A 418 -28.74 -60.80 21.22
CA ALA A 418 -27.77 -60.28 20.26
C ALA A 418 -27.37 -58.81 20.56
N LEU A 419 -28.34 -57.96 20.92
CA LEU A 419 -28.07 -56.58 21.32
C LEU A 419 -27.27 -56.50 22.62
N ARG A 420 -27.57 -57.34 23.63
CA ARG A 420 -26.80 -57.41 24.87
C ARG A 420 -25.36 -57.86 24.64
N ARG A 421 -25.14 -58.79 23.69
CA ARG A 421 -23.81 -59.22 23.28
C ARG A 421 -23.04 -58.08 22.62
N HIS A 422 -23.66 -57.33 21.70
CA HIS A 422 -23.03 -56.16 21.08
C HIS A 422 -22.75 -55.03 22.07
N ALA A 423 -23.64 -54.79 23.05
CA ALA A 423 -23.39 -53.83 24.12
C ALA A 423 -22.17 -54.23 24.97
N LYS A 424 -22.00 -55.54 25.25
CA LYS A 424 -20.82 -56.07 25.95
C LYS A 424 -19.53 -55.88 25.14
N GLU A 425 -19.55 -56.19 23.84
CA GLU A 425 -18.40 -55.97 22.94
C GLU A 425 -18.00 -54.49 22.87
N LYS A 426 -18.97 -53.57 22.78
CA LYS A 426 -18.71 -52.12 22.85
C LYS A 426 -18.17 -51.69 24.23
N SER A 427 -18.63 -52.31 25.32
CA SER A 427 -18.12 -52.04 26.67
C SER A 427 -16.66 -52.45 26.84
N GLU A 428 -16.23 -53.54 26.22
CA GLU A 428 -14.82 -53.97 26.23
C GLU A 428 -13.95 -52.99 25.42
N ALA A 429 -14.42 -52.56 24.24
CA ALA A 429 -13.75 -51.53 23.44
C ALA A 429 -13.66 -50.17 24.15
N LEU A 430 -14.65 -49.83 24.99
CA LEU A 430 -14.66 -48.61 25.80
C LEU A 430 -13.51 -48.61 26.81
N MET A 431 -13.25 -49.74 27.47
CA MET A 431 -12.12 -49.87 28.42
C MET A 431 -10.77 -49.62 27.76
N ASP A 432 -10.61 -50.01 26.49
CA ASP A 432 -9.37 -49.76 25.74
C ASP A 432 -9.21 -48.27 25.38
N ILE A 433 -10.31 -47.59 25.03
CA ILE A 433 -10.30 -46.14 24.82
C ILE A 433 -9.95 -45.40 26.12
N GLU A 434 -10.45 -45.83 27.28
CA GLU A 434 -10.11 -45.26 28.58
C GLU A 434 -8.63 -45.43 28.93
N LYS A 435 -8.04 -46.59 28.65
CA LYS A 435 -6.59 -46.82 28.79
C LYS A 435 -5.79 -45.88 27.91
N HIS A 436 -6.20 -45.68 26.64
CA HIS A 436 -5.53 -44.76 25.73
C HIS A 436 -5.60 -43.30 26.22
N ILE A 437 -6.74 -42.86 26.76
CA ILE A 437 -6.87 -41.53 27.38
C ILE A 437 -5.92 -41.39 28.57
N ALA A 438 -5.87 -42.40 29.46
CA ALA A 438 -5.00 -42.36 30.64
C ALA A 438 -3.50 -42.33 30.27
N LEU A 439 -3.08 -43.09 29.25
CA LEU A 439 -1.72 -43.06 28.74
C LEU A 439 -1.36 -41.68 28.16
N LYS A 440 -2.23 -41.12 27.33
CA LYS A 440 -2.02 -39.79 26.72
C LYS A 440 -2.01 -38.65 27.73
N LEU A 441 -2.79 -38.77 28.82
CA LEU A 441 -2.75 -37.81 29.93
C LEU A 441 -1.44 -37.89 30.73
N LYS A 442 -0.87 -39.08 30.89
CA LYS A 442 0.48 -39.25 31.50
C LYS A 442 1.58 -38.67 30.60
N GLU A 443 1.49 -38.88 29.29
CA GLU A 443 2.41 -38.28 28.30
C GLU A 443 2.37 -36.74 28.32
N MET A 444 1.27 -36.13 28.78
CA MET A 444 1.13 -34.67 28.88
C MET A 444 1.73 -34.09 30.17
N GLN A 445 1.99 -34.92 31.19
CA GLN A 445 2.56 -34.50 32.48
C GLN A 445 4.10 -34.60 32.53
N GLN A 446 4.70 -35.29 31.56
CA GLN A 446 6.16 -35.37 31.33
C GLN A 446 6.61 -34.28 30.35
#